data_AF-A0A1H7QDD5-F1
#
_entry.id   AF-A0A1H7QDD5-F1
#
_cell.length_a   1.000
_cell.length_b   1.000
_cell.length_c   1.000
_cell.angle_alpha   90.00
_cell.angle_beta   90.00
_cell.angle_gamma   90.00
#
_symmetry.space_group_name_H-M   'P 1'
#
loop_
_entity.id
_entity.type
_entity.pdbx_description
1 polymer ?
#
loop_
_entity_poly.entity_id
_entity_poly.type
_entity_poly.pdbx_seq_one_letter_code
_entity_poly.pdbx_strand_id
1 'polypeptide(L)'
;MRAVQGKDGGGASVAPLVVRDPAMRRAGELLRGPALTCAPDSTAREAAELMTREGRRYVLVPLGGGSHGIFTDGDLRRRVVAAGLGTHTPVSAVMTAPARTVSADRLGADVLMDMLERGVRHMPVLSETGALLGVLEDGDLLATATRSGFLLRAAVSRSDTPDALVSATAQVPELVLGLWRARVAPLDVSAILSVIVDAAAAQALHLETGSARSGRTPFTWLSLGSVARREAMPGSDVDSALVWADEDERPDTDTELMAAAARVHRLLDRCGFPSDEKGATAARPRFARSAGAWSQAAERWIADPYEDKGVLMISLLTDSRVTWGDDDLDLSAPVSARTRATPAAMKLLLREAVEDKVRIHSLRQILTRRTDSVNLKSQGVMPIVNIARWAGLAAGLGGGSTPARLQAAAGTGFLPDDDARILAESFDVLQQIRLRHQCEQLEQGLPITDELTIASLTPLYRSLLANAVREIAGVQRKLAYAGPGA
;
A
#
# COMPACT_ATOMS: atom_id res chain seq x y z
N MET A 1 -21.28 -13.56 -52.72
CA MET A 1 -19.91 -14.12 -52.52
C MET A 1 -19.08 -13.04 -51.85
N ARG A 2 -18.46 -13.18 -50.68
CA ARG A 2 -18.23 -14.29 -49.74
C ARG A 2 -18.16 -13.65 -48.35
N ALA A 3 -18.74 -14.32 -47.36
CA ALA A 3 -18.57 -14.03 -45.94
C ALA A 3 -17.14 -14.36 -45.49
N VAL A 4 -16.65 -13.65 -44.47
CA VAL A 4 -15.65 -14.17 -43.52
C VAL A 4 -16.11 -13.77 -42.11
N GLN A 5 -16.52 -14.79 -41.37
CA GLN A 5 -16.65 -14.82 -39.91
C GLN A 5 -15.28 -15.03 -39.25
N GLY A 6 -15.17 -14.62 -37.98
CA GLY A 6 -14.18 -15.08 -37.00
C GLY A 6 -13.22 -13.97 -36.56
N LYS A 7 -13.00 -13.68 -35.27
CA LYS A 7 -13.22 -14.45 -34.03
C LYS A 7 -13.49 -13.47 -32.88
N ASP A 8 -14.49 -13.78 -32.07
CA ASP A 8 -14.66 -13.26 -30.72
C ASP A 8 -13.48 -13.71 -29.86
N GLY A 9 -12.57 -12.79 -29.57
CA GLY A 9 -11.61 -12.92 -28.49
C GLY A 9 -12.29 -12.46 -27.21
N GLY A 10 -12.76 -13.43 -26.41
CA GLY A 10 -13.29 -13.20 -25.07
C GLY A 10 -12.23 -12.60 -24.15
N GLY A 11 -12.06 -11.29 -24.19
CA GLY A 11 -11.43 -10.54 -23.12
C GLY A 11 -12.35 -10.63 -21.90
N ALA A 12 -11.88 -11.25 -20.82
CA ALA A 12 -12.55 -11.20 -19.55
C ALA A 12 -12.72 -9.73 -19.16
N SER A 13 -13.93 -9.21 -19.32
CA SER A 13 -14.32 -7.90 -18.83
C SER A 13 -14.23 -7.96 -17.30
N VAL A 14 -13.10 -7.50 -16.77
CA VAL A 14 -12.94 -7.29 -15.33
C VAL A 14 -13.86 -6.14 -14.98
N ALA A 15 -14.95 -6.45 -14.29
CA ALA A 15 -15.91 -5.45 -13.84
C ALA A 15 -15.16 -4.35 -13.05
N PRO A 16 -15.46 -3.06 -13.29
CA PRO A 16 -14.79 -1.97 -12.59
C PRO A 16 -14.97 -2.16 -11.08
N LEU A 17 -13.87 -2.03 -10.34
CA LEU A 17 -13.85 -2.12 -8.88
C LEU A 17 -14.44 -0.82 -8.31
N VAL A 18 -15.75 -0.67 -8.41
CA VAL A 18 -16.46 0.51 -7.91
C VAL A 18 -16.50 0.43 -6.39
N VAL A 19 -15.52 1.03 -5.72
CA VAL A 19 -15.54 1.20 -4.26
C VAL A 19 -16.49 2.35 -3.93
N ARG A 20 -17.77 2.03 -3.94
CA ARG A 20 -18.83 2.82 -3.31
C ARG A 20 -18.99 2.32 -1.87
N ASP A 21 -19.20 3.24 -0.94
CA ASP A 21 -19.45 2.92 0.46
C ASP A 21 -20.58 1.86 0.54
N PRO A 22 -20.28 0.62 0.98
CA PRO A 22 -21.29 -0.43 1.08
C PRO A 22 -22.44 -0.03 1.98
N ALA A 23 -22.18 0.83 2.98
CA ALA A 23 -23.18 1.33 3.89
C ALA A 23 -24.31 2.08 3.16
N MET A 24 -23.98 2.73 2.03
CA MET A 24 -24.91 3.56 1.25
C MET A 24 -25.52 2.84 0.04
N ARG A 25 -25.27 1.54 -0.13
CA ARG A 25 -25.80 0.75 -1.26
C ARG A 25 -26.90 -0.20 -0.81
N ARG A 26 -27.78 -0.55 -1.74
CA ARG A 26 -28.82 -1.55 -1.52
C ARG A 26 -28.19 -2.95 -1.38
N ALA A 27 -28.69 -3.75 -0.44
CA ALA A 27 -28.18 -5.07 -0.11
C ALA A 27 -28.08 -5.99 -1.34
N GLY A 28 -29.04 -5.94 -2.25
CA GLY A 28 -29.04 -6.72 -3.49
C GLY A 28 -27.86 -6.42 -4.41
N GLU A 29 -27.36 -5.18 -4.41
CA GLU A 29 -26.23 -4.78 -5.24
C GLU A 29 -24.86 -5.16 -4.66
N LEU A 30 -24.84 -5.59 -3.39
CA LEU A 30 -23.64 -5.97 -2.64
C LEU A 30 -23.40 -7.49 -2.70
N LEU A 31 -24.32 -8.25 -3.28
CA LEU A 31 -24.23 -9.70 -3.39
C LEU A 31 -23.11 -10.12 -4.36
N ARG A 32 -22.34 -11.14 -3.96
CA ARG A 32 -21.19 -11.67 -4.73
C ARG A 32 -21.54 -12.90 -5.58
N GLY A 33 -22.83 -13.18 -5.75
CA GLY A 33 -23.33 -14.39 -6.41
C GLY A 33 -24.42 -15.10 -5.59
N PRO A 34 -24.94 -16.22 -6.10
CA PRO A 34 -26.01 -16.97 -5.46
C PRO A 34 -25.57 -17.55 -4.11
N ALA A 35 -26.53 -17.78 -3.22
CA ALA A 35 -26.26 -18.40 -1.94
C ALA A 35 -25.86 -19.87 -2.10
N LEU A 36 -24.89 -20.31 -1.30
CA LEU A 36 -24.55 -21.72 -1.18
C LEU A 36 -25.64 -22.45 -0.40
N THR A 37 -26.16 -23.56 -0.94
CA THR A 37 -27.25 -24.34 -0.33
C THR A 37 -26.90 -25.82 -0.23
N CYS A 38 -27.44 -26.51 0.77
CA CYS A 38 -27.40 -27.97 0.91
C CYS A 38 -28.74 -28.52 1.41
N ALA A 39 -28.91 -29.85 1.35
CA ALA A 39 -30.11 -30.49 1.84
C ALA A 39 -30.13 -30.56 3.38
N PRO A 40 -31.31 -30.61 4.03
CA PRO A 40 -31.42 -30.67 5.49
C PRO A 40 -30.79 -31.92 6.13
N ASP A 41 -30.74 -33.01 5.38
CA ASP A 41 -30.19 -34.31 5.75
C ASP A 41 -28.70 -34.46 5.40
N SER A 42 -28.12 -33.51 4.64
CA SER A 42 -26.68 -33.44 4.44
C SER A 42 -25.97 -33.42 5.79
N THR A 43 -24.87 -34.15 5.88
CA THR A 43 -24.07 -34.24 7.09
C THR A 43 -23.26 -32.96 7.33
N ALA A 44 -22.91 -32.69 8.58
CA ALA A 44 -22.02 -31.57 8.93
C ALA A 44 -20.68 -31.65 8.17
N ARG A 45 -20.20 -32.87 7.85
CA ARG A 45 -19.03 -33.08 6.99
C ARG A 45 -19.25 -32.57 5.58
N GLU A 46 -20.30 -33.02 4.91
CA GLU A 46 -20.58 -32.65 3.51
C GLU A 46 -20.80 -31.14 3.38
N ALA A 47 -21.48 -30.52 4.35
CA ALA A 47 -21.62 -29.06 4.40
C ALA A 47 -20.27 -28.36 4.58
N ALA A 48 -19.39 -28.84 5.47
CA ALA A 48 -18.07 -28.25 5.67
C ALA A 48 -17.16 -28.43 4.44
N GLU A 49 -17.22 -29.57 3.76
CA GLU A 49 -16.51 -29.83 2.50
C GLU A 49 -17.00 -28.89 1.39
N LEU A 50 -18.32 -28.73 1.27
CA LEU A 50 -18.95 -27.80 0.33
C LEU A 50 -18.53 -26.35 0.59
N MET A 51 -18.59 -25.92 1.85
CA MET A 51 -18.11 -24.61 2.31
C MET A 51 -16.63 -24.39 1.95
N THR A 52 -15.78 -25.38 2.21
CA THR A 52 -14.34 -25.33 1.92
C THR A 52 -14.07 -25.23 0.43
N ARG A 53 -14.71 -26.09 -0.38
CA ARG A 53 -14.53 -26.12 -1.84
C ARG A 53 -14.95 -24.81 -2.51
N GLU A 54 -16.03 -24.19 -2.03
CA GLU A 54 -16.56 -22.94 -2.57
C GLU A 54 -15.99 -21.69 -1.91
N GLY A 55 -15.09 -21.84 -0.92
CA GLY A 55 -14.49 -20.73 -0.19
C GLY A 55 -15.51 -19.88 0.59
N ARG A 56 -16.59 -20.50 1.09
CA ARG A 56 -17.66 -19.84 1.87
C ARG A 56 -17.61 -20.28 3.33
N ARG A 57 -18.04 -19.39 4.22
CA ARG A 57 -18.07 -19.61 5.69
C ARG A 57 -19.47 -19.99 6.22
N TYR A 58 -20.38 -20.27 5.29
CA TYR A 58 -21.77 -20.60 5.55
C TYR A 58 -22.34 -21.51 4.45
N VAL A 59 -23.44 -22.19 4.79
CA VAL A 59 -24.36 -22.82 3.85
C VAL A 59 -25.80 -22.60 4.33
N LEU A 60 -26.74 -22.39 3.40
CA LEU A 60 -28.16 -22.29 3.69
C LEU A 60 -28.87 -23.63 3.51
N VAL A 61 -29.87 -23.87 4.35
CA VAL A 61 -30.63 -25.11 4.39
C VAL A 61 -32.11 -24.80 4.18
N PRO A 62 -32.75 -25.26 3.10
CA PRO A 62 -34.18 -25.02 2.87
C PRO A 62 -35.05 -25.67 3.96
N LEU A 63 -36.03 -24.93 4.49
CA LEU A 63 -36.95 -25.39 5.54
C LEU A 63 -38.40 -25.60 5.05
N GLY A 64 -38.68 -25.21 3.80
CA GLY A 64 -40.04 -25.12 3.26
C GLY A 64 -40.66 -23.73 3.45
N GLY A 65 -41.71 -23.43 2.67
CA GLY A 65 -42.41 -22.14 2.72
C GLY A 65 -41.56 -20.92 2.38
N GLY A 66 -40.48 -21.10 1.61
CA GLY A 66 -39.52 -20.04 1.27
C GLY A 66 -38.53 -19.67 2.39
N SER A 67 -38.63 -20.30 3.55
CA SER A 67 -37.72 -20.08 4.68
C SER A 67 -36.46 -20.95 4.61
N HIS A 68 -35.38 -20.48 5.22
CA HIS A 68 -34.08 -21.14 5.23
C HIS A 68 -33.52 -21.15 6.64
N GLY A 69 -32.80 -22.21 7.00
CA GLY A 69 -31.82 -22.21 8.08
C GLY A 69 -30.43 -21.84 7.55
N ILE A 70 -29.51 -21.56 8.46
CA ILE A 70 -28.11 -21.25 8.13
C ILE A 70 -27.17 -22.05 9.03
N PHE A 71 -26.15 -22.65 8.44
CA PHE A 71 -25.05 -23.31 9.13
C PHE A 71 -23.75 -22.58 8.80
N THR A 72 -22.94 -22.29 9.81
CA THR A 72 -21.72 -21.47 9.68
C THR A 72 -20.52 -22.13 10.34
N ASP A 73 -19.30 -21.64 10.09
CA ASP A 73 -18.08 -22.07 10.81
C ASP A 73 -18.25 -21.99 12.35
N GLY A 74 -19.01 -20.98 12.81
CA GLY A 74 -19.31 -20.80 14.22
C GLY A 74 -20.20 -21.91 14.78
N ASP A 75 -21.12 -22.43 13.98
CA ASP A 75 -21.99 -23.54 14.36
C ASP A 75 -21.26 -24.87 14.27
N LEU A 76 -20.41 -25.08 13.25
CA LEU A 76 -19.51 -26.23 13.18
C LEU A 76 -18.66 -26.35 14.45
N ARG A 77 -17.99 -25.27 14.87
CA ARG A 77 -17.17 -25.30 16.09
C ARG A 77 -18.01 -25.51 17.36
N ARG A 78 -19.10 -24.76 17.53
CA ARG A 78 -19.87 -24.74 18.81
C ARG A 78 -20.81 -25.93 18.95
N ARG A 79 -21.48 -26.33 17.88
CA ARG A 79 -22.60 -27.28 17.91
C ARG A 79 -22.23 -28.66 17.38
N VAL A 80 -21.12 -28.80 16.64
CA VAL A 80 -20.61 -30.10 16.24
C VAL A 80 -19.40 -30.48 17.09
N VAL A 81 -18.30 -29.74 16.94
CA VAL A 81 -17.01 -30.10 17.56
C VAL A 81 -17.07 -29.98 19.08
N ALA A 82 -17.41 -28.80 19.62
CA ALA A 82 -17.42 -28.57 21.06
C ALA A 82 -18.52 -29.36 21.79
N ALA A 83 -19.62 -29.69 21.09
CA ALA A 83 -20.69 -30.52 21.62
C ALA A 83 -20.38 -32.04 21.53
N GLY A 84 -19.25 -32.43 20.94
CA GLY A 84 -18.86 -33.84 20.78
C GLY A 84 -19.74 -34.61 19.79
N LEU A 85 -20.47 -33.93 18.90
CA LEU A 85 -21.29 -34.59 17.89
C LEU A 85 -20.42 -35.11 16.73
N GLY A 86 -20.81 -36.25 16.17
CA GLY A 86 -20.11 -36.85 15.04
C GLY A 86 -20.27 -36.04 13.76
N THR A 87 -19.31 -36.15 12.84
CA THR A 87 -19.34 -35.44 11.55
C THR A 87 -20.48 -35.88 10.63
N HIS A 88 -21.12 -37.02 10.94
CA HIS A 88 -22.30 -37.54 10.24
C HIS A 88 -23.63 -36.93 10.74
N THR A 89 -23.58 -36.02 11.72
CA THR A 89 -24.78 -35.35 12.23
C THR A 89 -25.43 -34.54 11.10
N PRO A 90 -26.75 -34.69 10.86
CA PRO A 90 -27.46 -33.88 9.88
C PRO A 90 -27.36 -32.38 10.20
N VAL A 91 -27.12 -31.56 9.18
CA VAL A 91 -26.98 -30.11 9.33
C VAL A 91 -28.25 -29.50 9.91
N SER A 92 -29.42 -30.04 9.58
CA SER A 92 -30.70 -29.62 10.17
C SER A 92 -30.75 -29.65 11.70
N ALA A 93 -29.97 -30.53 12.34
CA ALA A 93 -29.89 -30.62 13.80
C ALA A 93 -28.92 -29.61 14.43
N VAL A 94 -28.01 -29.02 13.64
CA VAL A 94 -26.93 -28.14 14.13
C VAL A 94 -26.93 -26.75 13.51
N MET A 95 -27.83 -26.46 12.57
CA MET A 95 -28.02 -25.13 11.98
C MET A 95 -28.80 -24.18 12.87
N THR A 96 -28.75 -22.88 12.57
CA THR A 96 -29.67 -21.88 13.12
C THR A 96 -30.90 -21.76 12.21
N ALA A 97 -32.09 -21.94 12.76
CA ALA A 97 -33.34 -21.92 12.01
C ALA A 97 -34.47 -21.20 12.79
N PRO A 98 -35.28 -20.35 12.12
CA PRO A 98 -35.05 -19.80 10.78
C PRO A 98 -33.84 -18.84 10.77
N ALA A 99 -33.15 -18.76 9.63
CA ALA A 99 -32.16 -17.74 9.37
C ALA A 99 -32.85 -16.37 9.34
N ARG A 100 -32.19 -15.37 9.93
CA ARG A 100 -32.64 -13.98 9.83
C ARG A 100 -32.38 -13.50 8.41
N THR A 101 -33.33 -12.80 7.81
CA THR A 101 -33.22 -12.33 6.43
C THR A 101 -33.41 -10.82 6.34
N VAL A 102 -33.02 -10.25 5.21
CA VAL A 102 -33.23 -8.84 4.88
C VAL A 102 -33.69 -8.70 3.42
N SER A 103 -34.40 -7.62 3.12
CA SER A 103 -34.83 -7.31 1.76
C SER A 103 -33.70 -6.68 0.95
N ALA A 104 -33.67 -6.96 -0.36
CA ALA A 104 -32.63 -6.50 -1.30
C ALA A 104 -32.55 -4.97 -1.46
N ASP A 105 -33.61 -4.25 -1.14
CA ASP A 105 -33.70 -2.79 -1.25
C ASP A 105 -33.17 -2.03 -0.02
N ARG A 106 -32.90 -2.74 1.08
CA ARG A 106 -32.36 -2.16 2.33
C ARG A 106 -30.92 -1.65 2.13
N LEU A 107 -30.58 -0.56 2.78
CA LEU A 107 -29.21 -0.02 2.74
C LEU A 107 -28.25 -0.89 3.56
N GLY A 108 -27.01 -1.01 3.10
CA GLY A 108 -25.98 -1.79 3.79
C GLY A 108 -25.72 -1.33 5.22
N ALA A 109 -25.86 -0.03 5.52
CA ALA A 109 -25.75 0.50 6.87
C ALA A 109 -26.83 -0.11 7.79
N ASP A 110 -28.07 -0.16 7.32
CA ASP A 110 -29.20 -0.73 8.06
C ASP A 110 -29.02 -2.24 8.24
N VAL A 111 -28.52 -2.94 7.22
CA VAL A 111 -28.21 -4.38 7.30
C VAL A 111 -27.12 -4.64 8.35
N LEU A 112 -26.09 -3.78 8.41
CA LEU A 112 -25.01 -3.90 9.41
C LEU A 112 -25.53 -3.67 10.82
N MET A 113 -26.42 -2.68 11.01
CA MET A 113 -27.08 -2.44 12.28
C MET A 113 -27.97 -3.63 12.69
N ASP A 114 -28.75 -4.18 11.76
CA ASP A 114 -29.54 -5.39 11.99
C ASP A 114 -28.66 -6.59 12.40
N MET A 115 -27.49 -6.73 11.76
CA MET A 115 -26.49 -7.75 12.12
C MET A 115 -25.97 -7.57 13.55
N LEU A 116 -25.60 -6.33 13.92
CA LEU A 116 -25.10 -5.99 15.25
C LEU A 116 -26.14 -6.21 16.34
N GLU A 117 -27.35 -5.70 16.15
CA GLU A 117 -28.46 -5.84 17.12
C GLU A 117 -28.82 -7.31 17.37
N ARG A 118 -28.70 -8.15 16.33
CA ARG A 118 -29.09 -9.56 16.39
C ARG A 118 -27.92 -10.50 16.67
N GLY A 119 -26.70 -9.98 16.76
CA GLY A 119 -25.49 -10.79 16.96
C GLY A 119 -25.21 -11.79 15.85
N VAL A 120 -25.58 -11.47 14.60
CA VAL A 120 -25.36 -12.34 13.43
C VAL A 120 -24.39 -11.67 12.45
N ARG A 121 -23.61 -12.47 11.72
CA ARG A 121 -22.61 -11.98 10.75
C ARG A 121 -22.94 -12.29 9.30
N HIS A 122 -24.01 -13.04 9.08
CA HIS A 122 -24.48 -13.48 7.76
C HIS A 122 -25.96 -13.17 7.67
N MET A 123 -26.37 -12.48 6.62
CA MET A 123 -27.75 -12.08 6.39
C MET A 123 -28.18 -12.51 4.97
N PRO A 124 -28.94 -13.60 4.83
CA PRO A 124 -29.63 -13.92 3.59
C PRO A 124 -30.47 -12.76 3.08
N VAL A 125 -30.28 -12.43 1.81
CA VAL A 125 -30.96 -11.35 1.12
C VAL A 125 -32.06 -11.92 0.25
N LEU A 126 -33.28 -11.43 0.43
CA LEU A 126 -34.46 -11.83 -0.33
C LEU A 126 -34.84 -10.74 -1.35
N SER A 127 -35.36 -11.16 -2.49
CA SER A 127 -36.05 -10.26 -3.44
C SER A 127 -37.36 -9.76 -2.85
N GLU A 128 -37.98 -8.77 -3.51
CA GLU A 128 -39.34 -8.32 -3.20
C GLU A 128 -40.37 -9.46 -3.28
N THR A 129 -40.12 -10.46 -4.14
CA THR A 129 -40.96 -11.66 -4.29
C THR A 129 -40.66 -12.77 -3.28
N GLY A 130 -39.74 -12.54 -2.34
CA GLY A 130 -39.33 -13.51 -1.31
C GLY A 130 -38.34 -14.58 -1.78
N ALA A 131 -37.81 -14.45 -2.99
CA ALA A 131 -36.80 -15.38 -3.51
C ALA A 131 -35.42 -15.08 -2.90
N LEU A 132 -34.69 -16.12 -2.52
CA LEU A 132 -33.34 -15.99 -1.99
C LEU A 132 -32.38 -15.59 -3.12
N LEU A 133 -31.78 -14.41 -2.99
CA LEU A 133 -30.84 -13.88 -3.98
C LEU A 133 -29.38 -14.23 -3.64
N GLY A 134 -29.04 -14.26 -2.36
CA GLY A 134 -27.68 -14.45 -1.88
C GLY A 134 -27.57 -14.26 -0.38
N VAL A 135 -26.35 -14.18 0.13
CA VAL A 135 -26.07 -13.85 1.54
C VAL A 135 -25.04 -12.74 1.59
N LEU A 136 -25.29 -11.78 2.47
CA LEU A 136 -24.40 -10.67 2.75
C LEU A 136 -23.67 -10.93 4.08
N GLU A 137 -22.35 -10.74 4.10
CA GLU A 137 -21.52 -10.93 5.30
C GLU A 137 -21.19 -9.57 5.94
N ASP A 138 -21.01 -9.51 7.26
CA ASP A 138 -20.61 -8.27 7.96
C ASP A 138 -19.31 -7.65 7.40
N GLY A 139 -18.35 -8.49 7.01
CA GLY A 139 -17.13 -8.08 6.32
C GLY A 139 -17.36 -7.46 4.93
N ASP A 140 -18.51 -7.71 4.29
CA ASP A 140 -18.91 -7.03 3.05
C ASP A 140 -19.40 -5.60 3.31
N LEU A 141 -19.84 -5.31 4.53
CA LEU A 141 -20.29 -3.98 4.95
C LEU A 141 -19.17 -3.17 5.59
N LEU A 142 -18.32 -3.83 6.39
CA LEU A 142 -17.28 -3.21 7.20
C LEU A 142 -15.94 -3.00 6.46
N ALA A 143 -15.61 -3.85 5.50
CA ALA A 143 -14.23 -3.98 5.02
C ALA A 143 -14.03 -3.83 3.51
N THR A 144 -15.00 -3.32 2.76
CA THR A 144 -14.92 -3.36 1.29
C THR A 144 -13.72 -2.60 0.73
N ALA A 145 -13.37 -1.43 1.28
CA ALA A 145 -12.22 -0.67 0.79
C ALA A 145 -10.89 -1.40 1.07
N THR A 146 -10.65 -1.87 2.29
CA THR A 146 -9.39 -2.55 2.66
C THR A 146 -9.29 -3.97 2.06
N ARG A 147 -10.41 -4.72 2.01
CA ARG A 147 -10.47 -6.04 1.36
C ARG A 147 -10.16 -5.97 -0.14
N SER A 148 -10.54 -4.86 -0.79
CA SER A 148 -10.20 -4.61 -2.19
C SER A 148 -8.69 -4.53 -2.41
N GLY A 149 -7.93 -3.99 -1.45
CA GLY A 149 -6.46 -3.99 -1.50
C GLY A 149 -5.86 -5.40 -1.53
N PHE A 150 -6.38 -6.31 -0.70
CA PHE A 150 -5.95 -7.71 -0.69
C PHE A 150 -6.31 -8.44 -2.00
N LEU A 151 -7.51 -8.23 -2.52
CA LEU A 151 -7.97 -8.83 -3.77
C LEU A 151 -7.12 -8.33 -4.95
N LEU A 152 -6.87 -7.03 -5.02
CA LEU A 152 -6.06 -6.43 -6.06
C LEU A 152 -4.61 -6.92 -5.99
N ARG A 153 -3.99 -6.92 -4.81
CA ARG A 153 -2.65 -7.50 -4.62
C ARG A 153 -2.60 -8.95 -5.11
N ALA A 154 -3.61 -9.76 -4.76
CA ALA A 154 -3.67 -11.15 -5.18
C ALA A 154 -3.87 -11.31 -6.71
N ALA A 155 -4.61 -10.41 -7.35
CA ALA A 155 -4.73 -10.37 -8.82
C ALA A 155 -3.41 -10.00 -9.49
N VAL A 156 -2.72 -8.99 -8.95
CA VAL A 156 -1.37 -8.58 -9.39
C VAL A 156 -0.40 -9.77 -9.33
N SER A 157 -0.30 -10.45 -8.18
CA SER A 157 0.63 -11.58 -8.01
C SER A 157 0.29 -12.82 -8.84
N ARG A 158 -0.93 -12.94 -9.39
CA ARG A 158 -1.36 -14.06 -10.27
C ARG A 158 -1.42 -13.67 -11.74
N SER A 159 -0.81 -12.55 -12.12
CA SER A 159 -0.85 -12.08 -13.50
C SER A 159 0.19 -12.82 -14.34
N ASP A 160 -0.27 -13.77 -15.14
CA ASP A 160 0.62 -14.68 -15.90
C ASP A 160 1.24 -14.05 -17.16
N THR A 161 0.81 -12.83 -17.52
CA THR A 161 1.33 -12.08 -18.67
C THR A 161 1.49 -10.60 -18.35
N PRO A 162 2.35 -9.87 -19.09
CA PRO A 162 2.47 -8.42 -18.94
C PRO A 162 1.13 -7.67 -19.08
N ASP A 163 0.27 -8.09 -20.01
CA ASP A 163 -1.03 -7.45 -20.24
C ASP A 163 -2.04 -7.75 -19.13
N ALA A 164 -1.99 -8.95 -18.53
CA ALA A 164 -2.78 -9.28 -17.35
C ALA A 164 -2.34 -8.42 -16.16
N LEU A 165 -1.03 -8.20 -15.99
CA LEU A 165 -0.49 -7.34 -14.92
C LEU A 165 -0.97 -5.90 -15.09
N VAL A 166 -0.86 -5.33 -16.29
CA VAL A 166 -1.37 -3.98 -16.62
C VAL A 166 -2.87 -3.88 -16.35
N SER A 167 -3.65 -4.90 -16.73
CA SER A 167 -5.10 -4.93 -16.50
C SER A 167 -5.45 -5.01 -15.00
N ALA A 168 -4.66 -5.72 -14.22
CA ALA A 168 -4.82 -5.77 -12.77
C ALA A 168 -4.53 -4.39 -12.15
N THR A 169 -3.36 -3.80 -12.42
CA THR A 169 -2.94 -2.52 -11.82
C THR A 169 -3.76 -1.32 -12.28
N ALA A 170 -4.47 -1.41 -13.41
CA ALA A 170 -5.43 -0.40 -13.84
C ALA A 170 -6.56 -0.12 -12.82
N GLN A 171 -6.77 -1.03 -11.85
CA GLN A 171 -7.75 -0.86 -10.76
C GLN A 171 -7.20 -0.07 -9.55
N VAL A 172 -5.91 0.27 -9.53
CA VAL A 172 -5.27 0.99 -8.41
C VAL A 172 -5.91 2.36 -8.15
N PRO A 173 -6.21 3.21 -9.16
CA PRO A 173 -6.88 4.49 -8.91
C PRO A 173 -8.22 4.32 -8.19
N GLU A 174 -9.06 3.39 -8.62
CA GLU A 174 -10.36 3.11 -7.99
C GLU A 174 -10.20 2.56 -6.56
N LEU A 175 -9.19 1.72 -6.31
CA LEU A 175 -8.87 1.28 -4.95
C LEU A 175 -8.52 2.48 -4.05
N VAL A 176 -7.63 3.37 -4.51
CA VAL A 176 -7.21 4.54 -3.73
C VAL A 176 -8.40 5.46 -3.46
N LEU A 177 -9.19 5.77 -4.48
CA LEU A 177 -10.41 6.58 -4.33
C LEU A 177 -11.40 5.92 -3.35
N GLY A 178 -11.50 4.60 -3.40
CA GLY A 178 -12.28 3.81 -2.47
C GLY A 178 -11.86 3.93 -1.02
N LEU A 179 -10.57 3.76 -0.75
CA LEU A 179 -9.97 3.93 0.57
C LEU A 179 -10.15 5.37 1.08
N TRP A 180 -9.95 6.35 0.21
CA TRP A 180 -10.15 7.77 0.52
C TRP A 180 -11.61 8.09 0.89
N ARG A 181 -12.57 7.63 0.09
CA ARG A 181 -14.02 7.81 0.35
C ARG A 181 -14.45 7.12 1.64
N ALA A 182 -13.85 5.96 1.93
CA ALA A 182 -14.03 5.23 3.18
C ALA A 182 -13.30 5.88 4.39
N ARG A 183 -12.66 7.04 4.22
CA ARG A 183 -11.94 7.78 5.28
C ARG A 183 -10.84 6.96 5.96
N VAL A 184 -10.21 6.03 5.22
CA VAL A 184 -9.01 5.34 5.68
C VAL A 184 -7.89 6.37 5.89
N ALA A 185 -7.11 6.22 6.96
CA ALA A 185 -6.04 7.15 7.28
C ALA A 185 -5.02 7.22 6.13
N PRO A 186 -4.49 8.40 5.78
CA PRO A 186 -3.58 8.55 4.63
C PRO A 186 -2.36 7.63 4.67
N LEU A 187 -1.80 7.41 5.86
CA LEU A 187 -0.66 6.51 6.06
C LEU A 187 -1.01 5.05 5.75
N ASP A 188 -2.23 4.62 6.08
CA ASP A 188 -2.69 3.26 5.75
C ASP A 188 -2.92 3.11 4.24
N VAL A 189 -3.49 4.14 3.58
CA VAL A 189 -3.61 4.17 2.11
C VAL A 189 -2.23 4.07 1.45
N SER A 190 -1.27 4.84 1.95
CA SER A 190 0.11 4.81 1.46
C SER A 190 0.77 3.45 1.66
N ALA A 191 0.56 2.80 2.80
CA ALA A 191 1.11 1.48 3.08
C ALA A 191 0.52 0.42 2.13
N ILE A 192 -0.81 0.43 1.93
CA ILE A 192 -1.51 -0.46 1.00
C ILE A 192 -1.00 -0.25 -0.43
N LEU A 193 -0.92 1.01 -0.89
CA LEU A 193 -0.41 1.33 -2.23
C LEU A 193 1.03 0.83 -2.40
N SER A 194 1.90 1.06 -1.41
CA SER A 194 3.29 0.61 -1.45
C SER A 194 3.40 -0.92 -1.56
N VAL A 195 2.50 -1.66 -0.88
CA VAL A 195 2.43 -3.14 -0.99
C VAL A 195 2.02 -3.57 -2.39
N ILE A 196 1.11 -2.84 -3.03
CA ILE A 196 0.67 -3.16 -4.40
C ILE A 196 1.78 -2.84 -5.41
N VAL A 197 2.47 -1.71 -5.25
CA VAL A 197 3.63 -1.34 -6.08
C VAL A 197 4.73 -2.40 -5.96
N ASP A 198 5.06 -2.83 -4.75
CA ASP A 198 6.03 -3.92 -4.53
C ASP A 198 5.58 -5.23 -5.21
N ALA A 199 4.31 -5.60 -5.08
CA ALA A 199 3.77 -6.80 -5.70
C ALA A 199 3.82 -6.72 -7.24
N ALA A 200 3.57 -5.53 -7.80
CA ALA A 200 3.68 -5.30 -9.24
C ALA A 200 5.14 -5.35 -9.71
N ALA A 201 6.09 -4.79 -8.94
CA ALA A 201 7.51 -4.89 -9.22
C ALA A 201 8.01 -6.34 -9.16
N ALA A 202 7.64 -7.09 -8.12
CA ALA A 202 7.97 -8.51 -7.99
C ALA A 202 7.37 -9.35 -9.13
N GLN A 203 6.13 -9.06 -9.55
CA GLN A 203 5.51 -9.77 -10.67
C GLN A 203 6.14 -9.40 -12.01
N ALA A 204 6.44 -8.12 -12.23
CA ALA A 204 7.13 -7.67 -13.44
C ALA A 204 8.52 -8.31 -13.54
N LEU A 205 9.26 -8.40 -12.43
CA LEU A 205 10.51 -9.15 -12.35
C LEU A 205 10.31 -10.62 -12.76
N HIS A 206 9.34 -11.31 -12.15
CA HIS A 206 9.03 -12.70 -12.50
C HIS A 206 8.74 -12.89 -13.99
N LEU A 207 7.93 -12.03 -14.60
CA LEU A 207 7.56 -12.09 -16.01
C LEU A 207 8.75 -11.80 -16.95
N GLU A 208 9.61 -10.84 -16.60
CA GLU A 208 10.74 -10.40 -17.44
C GLU A 208 12.01 -11.25 -17.28
N THR A 209 12.16 -11.94 -16.15
CA THR A 209 13.26 -12.87 -15.92
C THR A 209 12.90 -14.31 -16.24
N GLY A 210 11.60 -14.64 -16.25
CA GLY A 210 11.08 -16.00 -16.43
C GLY A 210 11.33 -16.91 -15.20
N SER A 211 10.76 -18.10 -15.24
CA SER A 211 10.86 -19.12 -14.16
C SER A 211 12.16 -19.93 -14.20
N ALA A 212 12.85 -19.96 -15.35
CA ALA A 212 14.08 -20.72 -15.53
C ALA A 212 15.30 -19.94 -15.01
N ARG A 213 15.67 -20.19 -13.75
CA ARG A 213 16.87 -19.62 -13.10
C ARG A 213 18.19 -20.22 -13.61
N SER A 214 18.16 -21.25 -14.45
CA SER A 214 19.37 -21.94 -14.88
C SER A 214 20.23 -21.03 -15.77
N GLY A 215 21.42 -20.67 -15.30
CA GLY A 215 22.39 -19.89 -16.05
C GLY A 215 22.19 -18.37 -16.01
N ARG A 216 21.42 -17.82 -15.05
CA ARG A 216 21.34 -16.38 -14.78
C ARG A 216 21.95 -16.07 -13.41
N THR A 217 22.63 -14.93 -13.30
CA THR A 217 23.13 -14.39 -12.03
C THR A 217 21.94 -14.16 -11.09
N PRO A 218 21.89 -14.80 -9.92
CA PRO A 218 20.96 -14.43 -8.85
C PRO A 218 21.15 -12.96 -8.46
N PHE A 219 20.06 -12.28 -8.16
CA PHE A 219 20.11 -10.87 -7.76
C PHE A 219 18.98 -10.55 -6.78
N THR A 220 19.12 -9.42 -6.11
CA THR A 220 18.12 -8.83 -5.23
C THR A 220 17.72 -7.47 -5.77
N TRP A 221 16.41 -7.23 -5.79
CA TRP A 221 15.80 -5.96 -6.11
C TRP A 221 15.41 -5.22 -4.83
N LEU A 222 15.88 -3.98 -4.73
CA LEU A 222 15.57 -3.08 -3.64
C LEU A 222 14.56 -2.02 -4.14
N SER A 223 13.43 -1.89 -3.45
CA SER A 223 12.62 -0.66 -3.54
C SER A 223 13.35 0.44 -2.78
N LEU A 224 13.34 1.68 -3.29
CA LEU A 224 13.91 2.84 -2.59
C LEU A 224 12.82 3.86 -2.25
N GLY A 225 13.16 4.86 -1.45
CA GLY A 225 12.35 6.06 -1.29
C GLY A 225 10.99 5.83 -0.63
N SER A 226 9.94 6.47 -1.15
CA SER A 226 8.60 6.44 -0.53
C SER A 226 8.00 5.03 -0.49
N VAL A 227 8.19 4.22 -1.54
CA VAL A 227 7.71 2.84 -1.60
C VAL A 227 8.40 1.98 -0.54
N ALA A 228 9.72 2.14 -0.37
CA ALA A 228 10.47 1.44 0.66
C ALA A 228 9.96 1.76 2.07
N ARG A 229 9.70 3.04 2.36
CA ARG A 229 9.18 3.55 3.64
C ARG A 229 7.69 3.28 3.89
N ARG A 230 6.97 2.66 2.95
CA ARG A 230 5.50 2.45 2.99
C ARG A 230 4.69 3.75 2.95
N GLU A 231 5.21 4.76 2.25
CA GLU A 231 4.69 6.13 2.18
C GLU A 231 4.33 6.56 0.75
N ALA A 232 4.11 5.60 -0.16
CA ALA A 232 3.73 5.89 -1.52
C ALA A 232 2.40 6.68 -1.59
N MET A 233 2.31 7.57 -2.57
CA MET A 233 1.11 8.31 -2.95
C MET A 233 0.79 8.01 -4.42
N PRO A 234 -0.44 8.28 -4.90
CA PRO A 234 -0.82 8.03 -6.30
C PRO A 234 0.18 8.56 -7.35
N GLY A 235 0.75 9.73 -7.13
CA GLY A 235 1.78 10.32 -7.99
C GLY A 235 3.22 9.94 -7.64
N SER A 236 3.45 8.84 -6.93
CA SER A 236 4.80 8.40 -6.57
C SER A 236 5.47 7.62 -7.69
N ASP A 237 6.76 7.88 -7.81
CA ASP A 237 7.75 7.21 -8.64
C ASP A 237 8.17 5.86 -8.04
N VAL A 238 8.62 4.95 -8.90
CA VAL A 238 9.30 3.70 -8.49
C VAL A 238 10.80 3.85 -8.60
N ASP A 239 11.42 4.14 -7.45
CA ASP A 239 12.87 4.11 -7.29
C ASP A 239 13.35 2.68 -6.97
N SER A 240 14.49 2.29 -7.54
CA SER A 240 15.00 0.92 -7.38
C SER A 240 16.51 0.82 -7.46
N ALA A 241 17.03 -0.26 -6.86
CA ALA A 241 18.41 -0.71 -7.03
C ALA A 241 18.49 -2.23 -7.19
N LEU A 242 19.58 -2.68 -7.80
CA LEU A 242 19.96 -4.07 -7.98
C LEU A 242 21.26 -4.35 -7.22
N VAL A 243 21.28 -5.50 -6.57
CA VAL A 243 22.48 -6.07 -5.93
C VAL A 243 22.59 -7.56 -6.26
N TRP A 244 23.80 -8.05 -6.47
CA TRP A 244 24.10 -9.47 -6.65
C TRP A 244 25.34 -9.85 -5.84
N ALA A 245 25.49 -11.13 -5.50
CA ALA A 245 26.66 -11.62 -4.79
C ALA A 245 27.90 -11.54 -5.69
N ASP A 246 29.06 -11.17 -5.13
CA ASP A 246 30.32 -11.06 -5.89
C ASP A 246 30.73 -12.41 -6.50
N GLU A 247 30.39 -13.53 -5.86
CA GLU A 247 30.68 -14.89 -6.34
C GLU A 247 29.83 -15.32 -7.55
N ASP A 248 28.67 -14.70 -7.74
CA ASP A 248 27.80 -14.92 -8.88
C ASP A 248 28.17 -14.04 -10.09
N GLU A 249 29.16 -13.15 -9.93
CA GLU A 249 29.56 -12.21 -10.95
C GLU A 249 30.24 -12.91 -12.14
N ARG A 250 29.71 -12.62 -13.33
CA ARG A 250 30.17 -13.09 -14.63
C ARG A 250 30.43 -11.89 -15.54
N PRO A 251 31.20 -12.06 -16.64
CA PRO A 251 31.30 -11.03 -17.67
C PRO A 251 29.91 -10.54 -18.07
N ASP A 252 29.75 -9.23 -18.18
CA ASP A 252 28.51 -8.53 -18.58
C ASP A 252 27.31 -8.67 -17.63
N THR A 253 27.49 -9.19 -16.40
CA THR A 253 26.41 -9.33 -15.40
C THR A 253 25.67 -8.01 -15.18
N ASP A 254 26.40 -6.91 -15.03
CA ASP A 254 25.84 -5.58 -14.84
C ASP A 254 24.94 -5.18 -16.02
N THR A 255 25.41 -5.41 -17.24
CA THR A 255 24.73 -5.08 -18.49
C THR A 255 23.47 -5.92 -18.67
N GLU A 256 23.55 -7.23 -18.43
CA GLU A 256 22.40 -8.15 -18.48
C GLU A 256 21.31 -7.76 -17.47
N LEU A 257 21.71 -7.51 -16.21
CA LEU A 257 20.79 -7.17 -15.14
C LEU A 257 20.18 -5.77 -15.32
N MET A 258 20.96 -4.78 -15.76
CA MET A 258 20.44 -3.45 -16.12
C MET A 258 19.46 -3.52 -17.29
N ALA A 259 19.74 -4.36 -18.30
CA ALA A 259 18.81 -4.57 -19.42
C ALA A 259 17.49 -5.22 -18.97
N ALA A 260 17.55 -6.15 -18.00
CA ALA A 260 16.37 -6.72 -17.37
C ALA A 260 15.60 -5.67 -16.56
N ALA A 261 16.26 -4.89 -15.72
CA ALA A 261 15.65 -3.79 -14.98
C ALA A 261 14.99 -2.76 -15.91
N ALA A 262 15.60 -2.45 -17.06
CA ALA A 262 15.01 -1.56 -18.04
C ALA A 262 13.69 -2.10 -18.64
N ARG A 263 13.58 -3.43 -18.83
CA ARG A 263 12.32 -4.06 -19.25
C ARG A 263 11.27 -4.01 -18.13
N VAL A 264 11.67 -4.31 -16.90
CA VAL A 264 10.80 -4.23 -15.71
C VAL A 264 10.22 -2.82 -15.55
N HIS A 265 11.05 -1.77 -15.63
CA HIS A 265 10.59 -0.39 -15.53
C HIS A 265 9.65 0.01 -16.67
N ARG A 266 9.89 -0.46 -17.91
CA ARG A 266 8.93 -0.25 -19.01
C ARG A 266 7.58 -0.94 -18.76
N LEU A 267 7.59 -2.11 -18.13
CA LEU A 267 6.34 -2.78 -17.75
C LEU A 267 5.64 -2.06 -16.60
N LEU A 268 6.37 -1.60 -15.58
CA LEU A 268 5.82 -0.82 -14.48
C LEU A 268 5.22 0.50 -14.95
N ASP A 269 5.86 1.20 -15.90
CA ASP A 269 5.33 2.41 -16.53
C ASP A 269 3.96 2.13 -17.20
N ARG A 270 3.86 1.04 -17.97
CA ARG A 270 2.58 0.57 -18.54
C ARG A 270 1.54 0.20 -17.48
N CYS A 271 1.97 -0.22 -16.29
CA CYS A 271 1.11 -0.54 -15.16
C CYS A 271 0.60 0.70 -14.40
N GLY A 272 1.04 1.91 -14.79
CA GLY A 272 0.72 3.17 -14.11
C GLY A 272 1.69 3.54 -12.98
N PHE A 273 2.87 2.93 -12.95
CA PHE A 273 3.92 3.16 -11.97
C PHE A 273 5.20 3.66 -12.65
N PRO A 274 5.31 4.98 -12.93
CA PRO A 274 6.43 5.52 -13.68
C PRO A 274 7.74 5.46 -12.87
N SER A 275 8.86 5.38 -13.57
CA SER A 275 10.20 5.51 -12.98
C SER A 275 10.50 6.97 -12.63
N ASP A 276 11.40 7.20 -11.68
CA ASP A 276 11.89 8.53 -11.34
C ASP A 276 12.64 9.21 -12.50
N GLU A 277 12.24 10.46 -12.79
CA GLU A 277 12.85 11.33 -13.80
C GLU A 277 14.32 11.66 -13.48
N LYS A 278 14.69 11.71 -12.20
CA LYS A 278 16.07 11.98 -11.75
C LYS A 278 16.98 10.76 -11.91
N GLY A 279 16.41 9.59 -12.19
CA GLY A 279 17.12 8.39 -12.60
C GLY A 279 17.58 7.49 -11.47
N ALA A 280 16.91 7.47 -10.31
CA ALA A 280 17.13 6.49 -9.25
C ALA A 280 16.58 5.10 -9.61
N THR A 281 17.10 4.52 -10.69
CA THR A 281 16.61 3.27 -11.27
C THR A 281 17.72 2.22 -11.39
N ALA A 282 17.37 0.98 -11.06
CA ALA A 282 18.15 -0.23 -11.27
C ALA A 282 18.63 -0.44 -12.73
N ALA A 283 18.04 0.25 -13.71
CA ALA A 283 18.48 0.23 -15.10
C ALA A 283 19.71 1.11 -15.38
N ARG A 284 20.27 1.78 -14.37
CA ARG A 284 21.45 2.65 -14.52
C ARG A 284 22.63 2.13 -13.69
N PRO A 285 23.88 2.31 -14.18
CA PRO A 285 25.08 1.78 -13.51
C PRO A 285 25.24 2.20 -12.05
N ARG A 286 24.75 3.39 -11.68
CA ARG A 286 24.84 3.89 -10.30
C ARG A 286 24.06 3.01 -9.31
N PHE A 287 23.00 2.36 -9.76
CA PHE A 287 22.03 1.60 -8.96
C PHE A 287 22.02 0.10 -9.27
N ALA A 288 23.02 -0.41 -10.00
CA ALA A 288 23.20 -1.83 -10.26
C ALA A 288 24.66 -2.18 -9.99
N ARG A 289 24.93 -2.88 -8.88
CA ARG A 289 26.30 -3.23 -8.48
C ARG A 289 26.34 -4.57 -7.75
N SER A 290 27.50 -5.24 -7.73
CA SER A 290 27.74 -6.34 -6.82
C SER A 290 27.70 -5.87 -5.35
N ALA A 291 27.54 -6.80 -4.41
CA ALA A 291 27.52 -6.52 -2.98
C ALA A 291 28.82 -5.81 -2.53
N GLY A 292 29.99 -6.32 -2.95
CA GLY A 292 31.28 -5.70 -2.68
C GLY A 292 31.41 -4.30 -3.28
N ALA A 293 30.94 -4.10 -4.51
CA ALA A 293 30.95 -2.78 -5.17
C ALA A 293 30.00 -1.78 -4.51
N TRP A 294 28.85 -2.23 -3.98
CA TRP A 294 27.96 -1.42 -3.15
C TRP A 294 28.63 -1.02 -1.83
N SER A 295 29.27 -1.97 -1.13
CA SER A 295 29.98 -1.67 0.12
C SER A 295 31.07 -0.63 -0.09
N GLN A 296 31.91 -0.78 -1.13
CA GLN A 296 32.96 0.20 -1.45
C GLN A 296 32.41 1.58 -1.85
N ALA A 297 31.26 1.62 -2.53
CA ALA A 297 30.61 2.88 -2.88
C ALA A 297 30.05 3.58 -1.64
N ALA A 298 29.36 2.83 -0.76
CA ALA A 298 28.85 3.32 0.50
C ALA A 298 29.97 3.84 1.41
N GLU A 299 31.11 3.14 1.48
CA GLU A 299 32.27 3.60 2.25
C GLU A 299 32.79 4.95 1.77
N ARG A 300 32.92 5.12 0.46
CA ARG A 300 33.34 6.39 -0.13
C ARG A 300 32.36 7.51 0.17
N TRP A 301 31.07 7.28 -0.04
CA TRP A 301 30.05 8.28 0.24
C TRP A 301 29.95 8.62 1.73
N ILE A 302 30.19 7.68 2.64
CA ILE A 302 30.17 7.94 4.08
C ILE A 302 31.44 8.68 4.53
N ALA A 303 32.60 8.36 3.94
CA ALA A 303 33.87 9.01 4.22
C ALA A 303 33.92 10.45 3.69
N ASP A 304 33.41 10.69 2.48
CA ASP A 304 33.24 12.02 1.89
C ASP A 304 31.83 12.19 1.27
N PRO A 305 30.83 12.60 2.06
CA PRO A 305 29.46 12.75 1.55
C PRO A 305 29.25 13.87 0.52
N TYR A 306 30.22 14.76 0.33
CA TYR A 306 30.17 15.78 -0.72
C TYR A 306 30.53 15.23 -2.11
N GLU A 307 31.29 14.14 -2.15
CA GLU A 307 31.69 13.49 -3.40
C GLU A 307 30.51 12.74 -4.03
N ASP A 308 30.38 12.86 -5.36
CA ASP A 308 29.48 12.05 -6.18
C ASP A 308 28.00 11.93 -5.71
N LYS A 309 27.48 13.00 -5.09
CA LYS A 309 26.13 13.03 -4.47
C LYS A 309 26.00 12.07 -3.27
N GLY A 310 27.06 11.91 -2.48
CA GLY A 310 27.11 10.96 -1.36
C GLY A 310 25.96 11.09 -0.36
N VAL A 311 25.60 12.31 0.08
CA VAL A 311 24.45 12.53 0.98
C VAL A 311 23.13 11.97 0.42
N LEU A 312 22.88 12.17 -0.87
CA LEU A 312 21.69 11.64 -1.55
C LEU A 312 21.74 10.10 -1.58
N MET A 313 22.90 9.52 -1.91
CA MET A 313 23.04 8.07 -2.00
C MET A 313 22.91 7.41 -0.63
N ILE A 314 23.49 7.97 0.43
CA ILE A 314 23.30 7.51 1.80
C ILE A 314 21.81 7.55 2.17
N SER A 315 21.11 8.64 1.83
CA SER A 315 19.69 8.80 2.11
C SER A 315 18.82 7.75 1.38
N LEU A 316 19.10 7.51 0.10
CA LEU A 316 18.40 6.50 -0.71
C LEU A 316 18.65 5.08 -0.21
N LEU A 317 19.88 4.74 0.15
CA LEU A 317 20.22 3.40 0.66
C LEU A 317 19.68 3.16 2.07
N THR A 318 19.67 4.18 2.93
CA THR A 318 18.99 4.11 4.23
C THR A 318 17.49 3.86 4.04
N ASP A 319 16.90 4.48 3.03
CA ASP A 319 15.51 4.27 2.61
C ASP A 319 15.37 3.18 1.55
N SER A 320 16.17 2.12 1.64
CA SER A 320 16.01 0.94 0.80
C SER A 320 15.33 -0.20 1.55
N ARG A 321 14.70 -1.10 0.80
CA ARG A 321 14.13 -2.34 1.34
C ARG A 321 14.13 -3.42 0.27
N VAL A 322 14.53 -4.63 0.66
CA VAL A 322 14.40 -5.82 -0.18
C VAL A 322 12.93 -6.07 -0.51
N THR A 323 12.65 -6.21 -1.81
CA THR A 323 11.30 -6.50 -2.32
C THR A 323 11.26 -7.81 -3.10
N TRP A 324 12.39 -8.24 -3.65
CA TRP A 324 12.53 -9.52 -4.33
C TRP A 324 13.99 -9.98 -4.28
N GLY A 325 14.22 -11.27 -4.07
CA GLY A 325 15.56 -11.86 -4.02
C GLY A 325 15.96 -12.30 -2.61
N ASP A 326 17.25 -12.18 -2.31
CA ASP A 326 17.87 -12.56 -1.05
C ASP A 326 17.91 -11.38 -0.06
N ASP A 327 17.38 -11.61 1.15
CA ASP A 327 17.35 -10.63 2.24
C ASP A 327 18.75 -10.37 2.84
N ASP A 328 19.70 -11.30 2.68
CA ASP A 328 21.08 -11.13 3.15
C ASP A 328 21.85 -10.06 2.36
N LEU A 329 21.33 -9.64 1.20
CA LEU A 329 21.85 -8.55 0.38
C LEU A 329 21.21 -7.20 0.69
N ASP A 330 20.52 -7.04 1.83
CA ASP A 330 20.01 -5.73 2.27
C ASP A 330 21.15 -4.71 2.46
N LEU A 331 21.00 -3.55 1.81
CA LEU A 331 21.93 -2.44 1.92
C LEU A 331 21.57 -1.46 3.04
N SER A 332 20.31 -1.43 3.49
CA SER A 332 19.85 -0.44 4.46
C SER A 332 20.54 -0.60 5.81
N ALA A 333 20.54 -1.82 6.36
CA ALA A 333 21.15 -2.09 7.66
C ALA A 333 22.66 -1.75 7.73
N PRO A 334 23.54 -2.25 6.84
CA PRO A 334 24.98 -1.96 6.92
C PRO A 334 25.30 -0.48 6.69
N VAL A 335 24.63 0.19 5.73
CA VAL A 335 24.83 1.63 5.46
C VAL A 335 24.40 2.47 6.66
N SER A 336 23.27 2.13 7.27
CA SER A 336 22.74 2.83 8.45
C SER A 336 23.69 2.72 9.64
N ALA A 337 24.18 1.52 9.93
CA ALA A 337 25.11 1.27 11.03
C ALA A 337 26.43 2.06 10.85
N ARG A 338 27.00 2.03 9.64
CA ARG A 338 28.26 2.71 9.34
C ARG A 338 28.11 4.24 9.32
N THR A 339 26.99 4.74 8.81
CA THR A 339 26.67 6.18 8.82
C THR A 339 26.52 6.68 10.24
N ARG A 340 25.77 5.96 11.09
CA ARG A 340 25.63 6.29 12.52
C ARG A 340 26.98 6.32 13.23
N ALA A 341 27.88 5.39 12.90
CA ALA A 341 29.23 5.34 13.47
C ALA A 341 30.18 6.45 12.95
N THR A 342 29.77 7.25 11.98
CA THR A 342 30.61 8.26 11.32
C THR A 342 30.09 9.68 11.60
N PRO A 343 30.65 10.42 12.58
CA PRO A 343 30.16 11.74 12.98
C PRO A 343 30.08 12.77 11.85
N ALA A 344 31.03 12.74 10.91
CA ALA A 344 31.02 13.63 9.74
C ALA A 344 29.78 13.38 8.85
N ALA A 345 29.45 12.12 8.58
CA ALA A 345 28.26 11.74 7.81
C ALA A 345 26.97 12.14 8.54
N MET A 346 26.87 11.89 9.84
CA MET A 346 25.72 12.31 10.66
C MET A 346 25.54 13.83 10.67
N LYS A 347 26.63 14.59 10.74
CA LYS A 347 26.59 16.05 10.67
C LYS A 347 26.11 16.56 9.32
N LEU A 348 26.48 15.89 8.23
CA LEU A 348 26.04 16.26 6.89
C LEU A 348 24.59 15.87 6.62
N LEU A 349 24.11 14.73 7.13
CA LEU A 349 22.69 14.38 7.07
C LEU A 349 21.82 15.37 7.87
N LEU A 350 22.27 15.78 9.06
CA LEU A 350 21.60 16.83 9.82
C LEU A 350 21.56 18.13 9.02
N ARG A 351 22.72 18.51 8.47
CA ARG A 351 22.87 19.71 7.64
C ARG A 351 21.89 19.67 6.48
N GLU A 352 21.81 18.60 5.70
CA GLU A 352 20.83 18.42 4.62
C GLU A 352 19.38 18.54 5.13
N ALA A 353 19.06 17.91 6.26
CA ALA A 353 17.72 17.96 6.84
C ALA A 353 17.26 19.37 7.26
N VAL A 354 18.20 20.28 7.55
CA VAL A 354 17.92 21.66 7.98
C VAL A 354 18.30 22.73 6.94
N GLU A 355 19.18 22.41 5.98
CA GLU A 355 19.70 23.34 4.95
C GLU A 355 18.77 23.50 3.76
N ASP A 356 17.98 22.47 3.45
CA ASP A 356 16.72 22.65 2.73
C ASP A 356 15.79 23.46 3.64
N LYS A 357 16.14 24.74 3.81
CA LYS A 357 15.24 25.80 4.20
C LYS A 357 14.12 25.62 3.23
N VAL A 358 13.00 25.14 3.74
CA VAL A 358 11.72 25.16 3.09
C VAL A 358 11.64 26.51 2.37
N ARG A 359 11.95 26.54 1.06
CA ARG A 359 11.75 27.72 0.21
C ARG A 359 10.28 27.74 -0.18
N ILE A 360 9.43 27.50 0.79
CA ILE A 360 8.16 28.18 0.81
C ILE A 360 8.58 29.61 1.12
N HIS A 361 8.54 30.45 0.10
CA HIS A 361 8.42 31.90 0.25
C HIS A 361 7.73 32.17 1.58
N SER A 362 8.43 32.80 2.53
CA SER A 362 8.04 32.85 3.95
C SER A 362 6.53 32.93 4.14
N LEU A 363 5.96 32.41 5.25
CA LEU A 363 4.54 32.62 5.57
C LEU A 363 4.07 34.08 5.37
N ARG A 364 4.98 35.05 5.52
CA ARG A 364 4.78 36.45 5.13
C ARG A 364 4.41 36.62 3.65
N GLN A 365 5.12 35.99 2.71
CA GLN A 365 4.87 35.97 1.26
C GLN A 365 3.65 35.11 0.82
N ILE A 366 3.35 33.99 1.52
CA ILE A 366 2.09 33.25 1.32
C ILE A 366 0.89 34.10 1.75
N LEU A 367 1.01 34.78 2.89
CA LEU A 367 -0.02 35.70 3.40
C LEU A 367 -0.10 36.99 2.57
N THR A 368 0.97 37.41 1.88
CA THR A 368 1.04 38.66 1.10
C THR A 368 0.90 38.48 -0.42
N ARG A 369 0.26 37.41 -0.92
CA ARG A 369 -0.20 37.27 -2.32
C ARG A 369 0.89 37.27 -3.42
N ARG A 370 1.87 36.35 -3.41
CA ARG A 370 2.80 36.20 -4.57
C ARG A 370 3.16 34.79 -5.04
N THR A 371 2.60 33.72 -4.48
CA THR A 371 2.71 32.38 -5.07
C THR A 371 1.37 31.68 -4.99
N ASP A 372 0.79 31.39 -6.16
CA ASP A 372 -0.52 30.74 -6.25
C ASP A 372 -0.45 29.24 -5.91
N SER A 373 0.73 28.61 -6.00
CA SER A 373 0.95 27.17 -5.72
C SER A 373 2.04 26.87 -4.69
N VAL A 374 1.99 25.66 -4.13
CA VAL A 374 2.98 25.07 -3.20
C VAL A 374 3.19 23.59 -3.56
N ASN A 375 4.45 23.13 -3.55
CA ASN A 375 4.78 21.73 -3.81
C ASN A 375 4.77 20.91 -2.52
N LEU A 376 3.71 20.14 -2.27
CA LEU A 376 3.50 19.43 -0.99
C LEU A 376 4.63 18.44 -0.66
N LYS A 377 5.21 17.75 -1.65
CA LYS A 377 6.30 16.77 -1.46
C LYS A 377 7.59 17.45 -1.06
N SER A 378 8.13 18.33 -1.91
CA SER A 378 9.44 18.94 -1.69
C SER A 378 9.44 20.01 -0.61
N GLN A 379 8.35 20.76 -0.46
CA GLN A 379 8.29 21.89 0.46
C GLN A 379 7.61 21.58 1.81
N GLY A 380 6.94 20.43 1.94
CA GLY A 380 6.26 20.04 3.18
C GLY A 380 6.77 18.70 3.72
N VAL A 381 6.56 17.63 2.96
CA VAL A 381 6.81 16.25 3.42
C VAL A 381 8.31 15.93 3.54
N MET A 382 9.12 16.27 2.52
CA MET A 382 10.54 15.91 2.47
C MET A 382 11.39 16.43 3.64
N PRO A 383 11.22 17.67 4.12
CA PRO A 383 11.91 18.14 5.33
C PRO A 383 11.68 17.23 6.54
N ILE A 384 10.44 16.77 6.76
CA ILE A 384 10.13 15.88 7.88
C ILE A 384 10.79 14.52 7.66
N VAL A 385 10.71 13.98 6.44
CA VAL A 385 11.37 12.70 6.08
C VAL A 385 12.88 12.76 6.35
N ASN A 386 13.53 13.86 5.98
CA ASN A 386 14.97 14.03 6.19
C ASN A 386 15.34 14.15 7.67
N ILE A 387 14.57 14.91 8.46
CA ILE A 387 14.76 14.99 9.93
C ILE A 387 14.55 13.63 10.57
N ALA A 388 13.47 12.92 10.21
CA ALA A 388 13.16 11.60 10.73
C ALA A 388 14.25 10.58 10.36
N ARG A 389 14.79 10.62 9.13
CA ARG A 389 15.90 9.76 8.72
C ARG A 389 17.13 9.99 9.58
N TRP A 390 17.54 11.25 9.74
CA TRP A 390 18.69 11.59 10.59
C TRP A 390 18.47 11.17 12.06
N ALA A 391 17.31 11.52 12.63
CA ALA A 391 17.00 11.25 14.03
C ALA A 391 16.83 9.74 14.31
N GLY A 392 16.15 9.03 13.40
CA GLY A 392 16.01 7.57 13.44
C GLY A 392 17.36 6.87 13.37
N LEU A 393 18.24 7.27 12.44
CA LEU A 393 19.61 6.76 12.37
C LEU A 393 20.37 7.00 13.68
N ALA A 394 20.28 8.19 14.26
CA ALA A 394 20.91 8.52 15.54
C ALA A 394 20.40 7.62 16.68
N ALA A 395 19.10 7.32 16.69
CA ALA A 395 18.44 6.40 17.62
C ALA A 395 18.71 4.91 17.32
N GLY A 396 19.33 4.58 16.19
CA GLY A 396 19.65 3.20 15.79
C GLY A 396 18.57 2.51 14.94
N LEU A 397 17.55 3.25 14.49
CA LEU A 397 16.53 2.78 13.56
C LEU A 397 16.82 3.32 12.14
N GLY A 398 17.56 2.54 11.35
CA GLY A 398 17.91 2.88 9.97
C GLY A 398 16.75 2.73 8.97
N GLY A 399 16.04 1.61 9.02
CA GLY A 399 14.86 1.34 8.18
C GLY A 399 13.54 1.87 8.76
N GLY A 400 12.45 1.71 8.00
CA GLY A 400 11.09 1.99 8.48
C GLY A 400 10.48 3.30 7.96
N SER A 401 9.25 3.56 8.41
CA SER A 401 8.50 4.76 8.03
C SER A 401 8.98 6.00 8.81
N THR A 402 8.67 7.18 8.27
CA THR A 402 8.93 8.49 8.88
C THR A 402 8.34 8.57 10.29
N PRO A 403 7.07 8.20 10.55
CA PRO A 403 6.53 8.18 11.91
C PRO A 403 7.28 7.23 12.86
N ALA A 404 7.64 6.03 12.39
CA ALA A 404 8.37 5.06 13.20
C ALA A 404 9.75 5.59 13.62
N ARG A 405 10.44 6.29 12.71
CA ARG A 405 11.73 6.93 12.98
C ARG A 405 11.63 8.10 13.94
N LEU A 406 10.61 8.95 13.79
CA LEU A 406 10.33 10.03 14.74
C LEU A 406 10.03 9.48 16.14
N GLN A 407 9.22 8.42 16.22
CA GLN A 407 8.91 7.76 17.49
C GLN A 407 10.14 7.13 18.14
N ALA A 408 11.00 6.45 17.36
CA ALA A 408 12.24 5.86 17.87
C ALA A 408 13.23 6.92 18.39
N ALA A 409 13.22 8.11 17.80
CA ALA A 409 14.07 9.22 18.22
C ALA A 409 13.46 10.08 19.33
N ALA A 410 12.17 9.97 19.61
CA ALA A 410 11.49 10.73 20.65
C ALA A 410 12.13 10.46 22.02
N GLY A 411 12.45 11.53 22.74
CA GLY A 411 12.99 11.44 24.10
C GLY A 411 14.47 11.07 24.14
N THR A 412 15.09 10.87 22.97
CA THR A 412 16.55 10.80 22.86
C THR A 412 17.16 12.20 22.94
N GLY A 413 18.46 12.28 23.25
CA GLY A 413 19.19 13.56 23.21
C GLY A 413 19.25 14.23 21.83
N PHE A 414 18.79 13.55 20.76
CA PHE A 414 18.82 14.05 19.39
C PHE A 414 17.54 14.75 18.96
N LEU A 415 16.38 14.33 19.49
CA LEU A 415 15.07 14.90 19.15
C LEU A 415 14.16 14.93 20.38
N PRO A 416 13.87 16.11 20.95
CA PRO A 416 12.94 16.23 22.07
C PRO A 416 11.55 15.65 21.75
N ASP A 417 10.89 15.07 22.77
CA ASP A 417 9.56 14.44 22.62
C ASP A 417 8.53 15.37 21.95
N ASP A 418 8.49 16.64 22.36
CA ASP A 418 7.57 17.62 21.80
C ASP A 418 7.86 17.89 20.32
N ASP A 419 9.13 17.99 19.92
CA ASP A 419 9.50 18.21 18.52
C ASP A 419 9.20 16.97 17.67
N ALA A 420 9.43 15.76 18.19
CA ALA A 420 9.07 14.51 17.53
C ALA A 420 7.56 14.41 17.29
N ARG A 421 6.75 14.73 18.31
CA ARG A 421 5.28 14.74 18.23
C ARG A 421 4.77 15.78 17.23
N ILE A 422 5.31 17.01 17.29
CA ILE A 422 4.98 18.09 16.36
C ILE A 422 5.25 17.68 14.91
N LEU A 423 6.40 17.05 14.64
CA LEU A 423 6.75 16.57 13.30
C LEU A 423 5.82 15.44 12.84
N ALA A 424 5.47 14.51 13.72
CA ALA A 424 4.57 13.40 13.40
C ALA A 424 3.15 13.89 13.05
N GLU A 425 2.60 14.81 13.86
CA GLU A 425 1.31 15.45 13.61
C GLU A 425 1.34 16.27 12.30
N SER A 426 2.42 17.02 12.07
CA SER A 426 2.60 17.79 10.82
C SER A 426 2.69 16.88 9.60
N PHE A 427 3.36 15.72 9.71
CA PHE A 427 3.46 14.74 8.65
C PHE A 427 2.09 14.16 8.28
N ASP A 428 1.29 13.77 9.27
CA ASP A 428 -0.06 13.24 9.06
C ASP A 428 -0.97 14.26 8.35
N VAL A 429 -0.97 15.51 8.82
CA VAL A 429 -1.73 16.61 8.19
C VAL A 429 -1.31 16.84 6.74
N LEU A 430 0.00 16.87 6.46
CA LEU A 430 0.50 17.07 5.10
C LEU A 430 0.16 15.90 4.19
N GLN A 431 0.28 14.66 4.68
CA GLN A 431 -0.11 13.46 3.92
C GLN A 431 -1.62 13.44 3.66
N GLN A 432 -2.45 13.91 4.60
CA GLN A 432 -3.89 14.08 4.38
C GLN A 432 -4.21 15.09 3.28
N ILE A 433 -3.59 16.27 3.32
CA ILE A 433 -3.78 17.30 2.29
C ILE A 433 -3.33 16.80 0.93
N ARG A 434 -2.17 16.12 0.89
CA ARG A 434 -1.56 15.56 -0.32
C ARG A 434 -2.42 14.45 -0.93
N LEU A 435 -2.86 13.48 -0.13
CA LEU A 435 -3.72 12.40 -0.60
C LEU A 435 -5.04 12.95 -1.14
N ARG A 436 -5.69 13.88 -0.41
CA ARG A 436 -6.92 14.50 -0.91
C ARG A 436 -6.69 15.18 -2.25
N HIS A 437 -5.65 16.00 -2.38
CA HIS A 437 -5.36 16.73 -3.61
C HIS A 437 -5.21 15.79 -4.81
N GLN A 438 -4.47 14.69 -4.63
CA GLN A 438 -4.27 13.71 -5.69
C GLN A 438 -5.53 12.88 -5.97
N CYS A 439 -6.36 12.59 -4.97
CA CYS A 439 -7.67 11.97 -5.16
C CYS A 439 -8.63 12.89 -5.94
N GLU A 440 -8.65 14.19 -5.65
CA GLU A 440 -9.46 15.17 -6.39
C GLU A 440 -9.01 15.26 -7.87
N GLN A 441 -7.70 15.20 -8.14
CA GLN A 441 -7.16 15.12 -9.49
C GLN A 441 -7.59 13.83 -10.20
N LEU A 442 -7.49 12.68 -9.52
CA LEU A 442 -7.94 11.39 -10.04
C LEU A 442 -9.43 11.39 -10.40
N GLU A 443 -10.29 11.92 -9.52
CA GLU A 443 -11.76 11.99 -9.77
C GLU A 443 -12.10 12.87 -10.97
N GLN A 444 -11.27 13.89 -11.24
CA GLN A 444 -11.46 14.83 -12.36
C GLN A 444 -10.73 14.38 -13.64
N GLY A 445 -9.99 13.28 -13.61
CA GLY A 445 -9.15 12.83 -14.73
C GLY A 445 -7.99 13.79 -15.05
N LEU A 446 -7.54 14.58 -14.07
CA LEU A 446 -6.41 15.49 -14.21
C LEU A 446 -5.09 14.77 -13.96
N PRO A 447 -3.97 15.26 -14.54
CA PRO A 447 -2.64 14.78 -14.20
C PRO A 447 -2.37 14.93 -12.69
N ILE A 448 -1.83 13.87 -12.08
CA ILE A 448 -1.51 13.86 -10.65
C ILE A 448 -0.22 14.66 -10.44
N THR A 449 -0.26 15.61 -9.50
CA THR A 449 0.92 16.43 -9.16
C THR A 449 0.98 16.68 -7.66
N ASP A 450 2.14 17.13 -7.19
CA ASP A 450 2.31 17.68 -5.84
C ASP A 450 2.14 19.21 -5.79
N GLU A 451 1.83 19.84 -6.94
CA GLU A 451 1.63 21.29 -7.09
C GLU A 451 0.19 21.68 -6.72
N LEU A 452 0.03 22.14 -5.48
CA LEU A 452 -1.27 22.54 -4.95
C LEU A 452 -1.46 24.04 -5.04
N THR A 453 -2.52 24.48 -5.72
CA THR A 453 -2.97 25.88 -5.67
C THR A 453 -3.58 26.20 -4.32
N ILE A 454 -2.99 27.13 -3.54
CA ILE A 454 -3.43 27.38 -2.15
C ILE A 454 -4.89 27.87 -2.09
N ALA A 455 -5.34 28.60 -3.11
CA ALA A 455 -6.71 29.11 -3.19
C ALA A 455 -7.79 28.01 -3.36
N SER A 456 -7.42 26.80 -3.81
CA SER A 456 -8.37 25.68 -3.90
C SER A 456 -8.70 25.07 -2.54
N LEU A 457 -7.86 25.31 -1.52
CA LEU A 457 -8.07 24.80 -0.17
C LEU A 457 -9.12 25.61 0.59
N THR A 458 -9.95 24.92 1.39
CA THR A 458 -10.84 25.58 2.35
C THR A 458 -10.03 26.34 3.42
N PRO A 459 -10.62 27.35 4.10
CA PRO A 459 -9.92 28.10 5.16
C PRO A 459 -9.28 27.22 6.24
N LEU A 460 -9.94 26.13 6.63
CA LEU A 460 -9.41 25.18 7.61
C LEU A 460 -8.12 24.53 7.13
N TYR A 461 -8.12 23.94 5.93
CA TYR A 461 -6.94 23.26 5.38
C TYR A 461 -5.80 24.22 5.05
N ARG A 462 -6.11 25.48 4.68
CA ARG A 462 -5.09 26.53 4.55
C ARG A 462 -4.41 26.82 5.88
N SER A 463 -5.18 26.89 6.97
CA SER A 463 -4.63 27.09 8.33
C SER A 463 -3.77 25.90 8.77
N LEU A 464 -4.25 24.68 8.56
CA LEU A 464 -3.51 23.45 8.87
C LEU A 464 -2.17 23.38 8.12
N LEU A 465 -2.17 23.61 6.80
CA LEU A 465 -0.96 23.67 5.99
C LEU A 465 0.03 24.72 6.50
N ALA A 466 -0.47 25.95 6.75
CA ALA A 466 0.35 27.06 7.22
C ALA A 466 0.97 26.79 8.59
N ASN A 467 0.23 26.13 9.49
CA ASN A 467 0.71 25.76 10.81
C ASN A 467 1.74 24.64 10.72
N ALA A 468 1.47 23.55 9.99
CA ALA A 468 2.42 22.45 9.81
C ALA A 468 3.78 22.96 9.28
N VAL A 469 3.76 23.80 8.23
CA VAL A 469 4.98 24.42 7.68
C VAL A 469 5.72 25.28 8.72
N ARG A 470 4.99 26.05 9.53
CA ARG A 470 5.59 26.88 10.58
C ARG A 470 6.29 26.04 11.63
N GLU A 471 5.65 24.96 12.06
CA GLU A 471 6.18 24.06 13.07
C GLU A 471 7.43 23.32 12.57
N ILE A 472 7.41 22.81 11.34
CA ILE A 472 8.58 22.20 10.69
C ILE A 472 9.76 23.18 10.69
N ALA A 473 9.53 24.43 10.28
CA ALA A 473 10.57 25.47 10.29
C ALA A 473 11.02 25.86 11.71
N GLY A 474 10.16 25.71 12.71
CA GLY A 474 10.51 25.82 14.13
C GLY A 474 11.52 24.76 14.53
N VAL A 475 11.22 23.49 14.25
CA VAL A 475 12.09 22.35 14.59
C VAL A 475 13.42 22.41 13.82
N GLN A 476 13.39 22.71 12.51
CA GLN A 476 14.62 22.88 11.71
C GLN A 476 15.56 23.94 12.31
N ARG A 477 15.02 25.07 12.82
CA ARG A 477 15.83 26.11 13.47
C ARG A 477 16.45 25.64 14.78
N LYS A 478 15.70 24.90 15.61
CA LYS A 478 16.23 24.33 16.86
C LYS A 478 17.37 23.35 16.58
N LEU A 479 17.16 22.44 15.63
CA LEU A 479 18.15 21.44 15.22
C LEU A 479 19.40 22.08 14.60
N ALA A 480 19.23 23.12 13.76
CA ALA A 480 20.35 23.86 13.19
C ALA A 480 21.22 24.56 14.24
N TYR A 481 20.62 24.99 15.37
CA TYR A 481 21.35 25.63 16.47
C TYR A 481 22.01 24.62 17.41
N ALA A 482 21.34 23.50 17.71
CA ALA A 482 21.85 22.47 18.60
C ALA A 482 23.06 21.71 18.00
N GLY A 483 23.14 21.59 16.67
CA GLY A 483 24.14 20.77 16.00
C GLY A 483 23.89 19.26 16.18
N PRO A 484 24.73 18.39 15.59
CA PRO A 484 24.68 16.96 15.90
C PRO A 484 25.05 16.84 17.38
N GLY A 485 24.15 16.30 18.20
CA GLY A 485 24.28 16.28 19.66
C GLY A 485 25.72 15.98 20.11
N ALA A 486 26.20 16.80 21.06
CA ALA A 486 27.53 16.71 21.65
C ALA A 486 27.85 15.32 22.22
#